data_AF-A0AA96XAL8-F1
#
_entry.id   AF-A0AA96XAL8-F1
#
_cell.length_a   1.000
_cell.length_b   1.000
_cell.length_c   1.000
_cell.angle_alpha   90.00
_cell.angle_beta   90.00
_cell.angle_gamma   90.00
#
_symmetry.space_group_name_H-M   'P 1'
#
loop_
_entity.id
_entity.type
_entity.pdbx_description
1 polymer ?
#
loop_
_entity_poly.entity_id
_entity_poly.type
_entity_poly.pdbx_seq_one_letter_code
_entity_poly.pdbx_strand_id
1 'polypeptide(L)' 'MKITGLTVALIAVLLSAKPAHAQEDASFKKCKKWQQKIEHFREERKDGGSGEQMEKWKDKIRKLREKFKEYNCDQYKRHL' A
#
# COMPACT_ATOMS: atom_id res chain seq x y z
N MET A 1 6.91 -33.72 -46.64
CA MET A 1 5.95 -33.10 -45.68
C MET A 1 6.77 -32.30 -44.68
N LYS A 2 6.71 -30.97 -44.74
CA LYS A 2 7.50 -30.04 -43.91
C LYS A 2 6.62 -29.57 -42.75
N ILE A 3 6.61 -30.31 -41.64
CA ILE A 3 5.76 -30.02 -40.47
C ILE A 3 6.55 -29.37 -39.31
N THR A 4 7.87 -29.20 -39.48
CA THR A 4 8.79 -28.73 -38.41
C THR A 4 8.92 -27.21 -38.27
N GLY A 5 8.30 -26.41 -39.14
CA GLY A 5 8.42 -24.94 -39.11
C GLY A 5 7.42 -24.23 -38.19
N LEU A 6 6.26 -24.85 -37.90
CA LEU A 6 5.15 -24.17 -37.24
C LEU A 6 5.27 -24.15 -35.71
N THR A 7 6.03 -25.07 -35.12
CA THR A 7 6.12 -25.23 -33.65
C THR A 7 7.10 -24.27 -32.98
N VAL A 8 8.10 -23.75 -33.70
CA VAL A 8 9.12 -22.84 -33.12
C VAL A 8 8.57 -21.43 -32.91
N ALA A 9 7.59 -20.99 -33.71
CA ALA A 9 7.05 -19.63 -33.65
C ALA A 9 6.18 -19.36 -32.40
N LEU A 10 5.59 -20.40 -31.79
CA LEU A 10 4.62 -20.21 -30.69
C LEU A 10 5.28 -19.95 -29.34
N ILE A 11 6.51 -20.42 -29.13
CA ILE A 11 7.22 -20.27 -27.84
C ILE A 11 7.76 -18.85 -27.65
N ALA A 12 8.12 -18.15 -28.74
CA ALA A 12 8.68 -16.80 -28.68
C ALA A 12 7.68 -15.73 -28.19
N VAL A 13 6.38 -15.95 -28.33
CA VAL A 13 5.34 -14.97 -27.96
C VAL A 13 5.16 -14.88 -26.44
N LEU A 14 5.44 -15.96 -25.69
CA LEU A 14 5.21 -16.00 -24.23
C LEU A 14 6.29 -15.27 -23.42
N LEU A 15 7.47 -15.02 -23.97
CA LEU A 15 8.57 -14.34 -23.25
C LEU A 15 8.50 -12.80 -23.26
N SER A 16 7.56 -12.20 -24.02
CA SER A 16 7.42 -10.73 -24.06
C SER A 16 6.45 -10.16 -23.02
N ALA A 17 5.89 -10.98 -22.13
CA ALA A 17 5.11 -10.50 -21.01
C ALA A 17 6.06 -9.85 -19.98
N LYS A 18 6.35 -8.56 -20.17
CA LYS A 18 6.97 -7.75 -19.12
C LYS A 18 6.07 -7.85 -17.89
N PRO A 19 6.59 -8.30 -16.73
CA PRO A 19 5.81 -8.24 -15.51
C PRO A 19 5.45 -6.78 -15.30
N ALA A 20 4.16 -6.46 -15.43
CA ALA A 20 3.62 -5.20 -14.99
C ALA A 20 3.70 -5.22 -13.45
N HIS A 21 4.90 -4.98 -12.93
CA HIS A 21 5.06 -4.53 -11.56
C HIS A 21 4.26 -3.24 -11.50
N ALA A 22 3.04 -3.34 -10.94
CA ALA A 22 2.19 -2.20 -10.65
C ALA A 22 3.05 -1.23 -9.85
N GLN A 23 3.54 -0.19 -10.51
CA GLN A 23 4.35 0.82 -9.88
C GLN A 23 3.43 1.55 -8.92
N GLU A 24 3.53 1.18 -7.65
CA GLU A 24 2.76 1.77 -6.56
C GLU A 24 2.97 3.28 -6.60
N ASP A 25 1.89 4.04 -6.84
CA ASP A 25 1.94 5.50 -6.93
C ASP A 25 2.68 6.05 -5.70
N ALA A 26 3.62 6.98 -5.90
CA ALA A 26 4.38 7.58 -4.80
C ALA A 26 3.46 8.19 -3.73
N SER A 27 2.28 8.69 -4.13
CA SER A 27 1.20 9.16 -3.27
C SER A 27 0.56 8.03 -2.48
N PHE A 28 0.23 6.90 -3.13
CA PHE A 28 -0.29 5.71 -2.46
C PHE A 28 0.68 5.19 -1.38
N LYS A 29 1.97 5.10 -1.70
CA LYS A 29 3.00 4.67 -0.74
C LYS A 29 3.10 5.59 0.48
N LYS A 30 2.93 6.91 0.30
CA LYS A 30 2.89 7.87 1.41
C LYS A 30 1.64 7.67 2.27
N CYS A 31 0.48 7.53 1.64
CA CYS A 31 -0.79 7.27 2.34
C CYS A 31 -0.74 5.98 3.15
N LYS A 32 -0.20 4.91 2.57
CA LYS A 32 0.04 3.62 3.24
C LYS A 32 0.90 3.76 4.49
N LYS A 33 1.99 4.53 4.41
CA LYS A 33 2.86 4.78 5.58
C LYS A 33 2.13 5.50 6.71
N TRP A 34 1.25 6.46 6.42
CA TRP A 34 0.50 7.14 7.47
C TRP A 34 -0.60 6.26 8.04
N GLN A 35 -1.29 5.49 7.21
CA GLN A 35 -2.27 4.52 7.66
C GLN A 35 -1.63 3.50 8.60
N GLN A 36 -0.49 2.93 8.24
CA GLN A 36 0.27 2.01 9.10
C GLN A 36 0.63 2.62 10.46
N LYS A 37 1.04 3.90 10.49
CA LYS A 37 1.33 4.59 11.77
C LYS A 37 0.07 4.83 12.60
N ILE A 38 -1.06 5.14 11.95
CA ILE A 38 -2.35 5.29 12.62
C ILE A 38 -2.75 3.98 13.27
N GLU A 39 -2.69 2.87 12.53
CA GLU A 39 -3.06 1.55 13.05
C GLU A 39 -2.11 1.09 14.15
N HIS A 40 -0.79 1.33 14.04
CA HIS A 40 0.15 1.06 15.12
C HIS A 40 -0.28 1.74 16.43
N PHE A 41 -0.56 3.05 16.43
CA PHE A 41 -1.01 3.72 17.66
C PHE A 41 -2.41 3.31 18.11
N ARG A 42 -3.25 2.75 17.23
CA ARG A 42 -4.53 2.19 17.66
C ARG A 42 -4.36 0.86 18.37
N GLU A 43 -3.48 -0.01 17.88
CA GLU A 43 -3.14 -1.26 18.56
C GLU A 43 -2.51 -0.97 19.93
N GLU A 44 -1.53 -0.05 20.02
CA GLU A 44 -0.97 0.36 21.31
C GLU A 44 -2.05 0.86 22.30
N ARG A 45 -3.02 1.65 21.82
CA ARG A 45 -4.15 2.10 22.64
C ARG A 45 -5.10 0.98 23.05
N LYS A 46 -5.26 -0.03 22.21
CA LYS A 46 -6.12 -1.19 22.46
C LYS A 46 -5.46 -2.14 23.47
N ASP A 47 -4.14 -2.30 23.39
CA ASP A 47 -3.36 -3.15 24.29
C ASP A 47 -3.23 -2.55 25.71
N GLY A 48 -3.37 -1.24 25.84
CA GLY A 48 -3.36 -0.56 27.14
C GLY A 48 -2.07 0.21 27.39
N GLY A 49 -2.06 0.99 28.48
CA GLY A 49 -0.96 1.90 28.80
C GLY A 49 -1.39 2.93 29.85
N SER A 50 -0.46 3.75 30.30
CA SER A 50 -0.76 4.85 31.22
C SER A 50 -1.68 5.88 30.55
N GLY A 51 -2.41 6.67 31.36
CA GLY A 51 -3.25 7.75 30.84
C GLY A 51 -2.47 8.75 29.98
N GLU A 52 -1.22 9.04 30.35
CA GLU A 52 -0.34 9.91 29.57
C GLU A 52 0.04 9.30 28.21
N GLN A 53 0.34 8.00 28.16
CA GLN A 53 0.61 7.29 26.91
C GLN A 53 -0.62 7.31 26.00
N MET A 54 -1.80 7.06 26.57
CA MET A 54 -3.07 7.10 25.86
C MET A 54 -3.31 8.46 25.20
N GLU A 55 -3.18 9.56 25.93
CA GLU A 55 -3.37 10.90 25.36
C GLU A 55 -2.30 11.23 24.31
N LYS A 56 -1.03 10.85 24.54
CA LYS A 56 0.04 11.01 23.54
C LYS A 56 -0.29 10.27 22.23
N TRP A 57 -0.76 9.03 22.30
CA TRP A 57 -1.14 8.25 21.11
C TRP A 57 -2.35 8.84 20.39
N LYS A 58 -3.36 9.31 21.13
CA LYS A 58 -4.53 10.00 20.56
C LYS A 58 -4.12 11.24 19.77
N ASP A 59 -3.22 12.05 20.32
CA ASP A 59 -2.70 13.23 19.63
C ASP A 59 -1.86 12.86 18.40
N LYS A 60 -1.05 11.80 18.46
CA LYS A 60 -0.31 11.30 17.29
C LYS A 60 -1.27 10.83 16.19
N ILE A 61 -2.31 10.08 16.53
CA ILE A 61 -3.34 9.63 15.58
C ILE A 61 -4.03 10.83 14.94
N ARG A 62 -4.40 11.85 15.72
CA ARG A 62 -5.02 13.07 15.21
C ARG A 62 -4.15 13.77 14.17
N LYS A 63 -2.88 14.03 14.49
CA LYS A 63 -1.91 14.65 13.57
C LYS A 63 -1.68 13.83 12.30
N LEU A 64 -1.66 12.50 12.41
CA LEU A 64 -1.52 11.62 11.25
C LEU A 64 -2.78 11.64 10.37
N ARG A 65 -3.98 11.67 10.97
CA ARG A 65 -5.24 11.80 10.23
C ARG A 65 -5.36 13.14 9.51
N GLU A 66 -4.87 14.23 10.11
CA GLU A 66 -4.80 15.54 9.45
C GLU A 66 -3.94 15.45 8.17
N LYS A 67 -2.72 14.89 8.27
CA LYS A 67 -1.86 14.67 7.09
C LYS A 67 -2.48 13.75 6.05
N PHE A 68 -3.15 12.70 6.51
CA PHE A 68 -3.87 11.77 5.63
C PHE A 68 -4.94 12.48 4.78
N LYS A 69 -5.70 13.38 5.40
CA LYS A 69 -6.68 14.22 4.68
C LYS A 69 -6.00 15.24 3.77
N GLU A 70 -4.94 15.90 4.24
CA GLU A 70 -4.23 16.94 3.47
C GLU A 70 -3.71 16.45 2.12
N TYR A 71 -3.30 15.17 2.03
CA TYR A 71 -2.85 14.58 0.76
C TYR A 71 -3.95 13.79 0.04
N ASN A 72 -5.22 14.00 0.40
CA ASN A 72 -6.36 13.33 -0.20
C ASN A 72 -6.24 11.80 -0.19
N CYS A 73 -5.67 11.21 0.87
CA CYS A 73 -5.48 9.77 0.95
C CYS A 73 -6.79 8.98 1.05
N ASP A 74 -7.91 9.67 1.30
CA ASP A 74 -9.26 9.09 1.27
C ASP A 74 -9.59 8.44 -0.08
N GLN A 75 -8.99 8.91 -1.18
CA GLN A 75 -9.13 8.30 -2.51
C GLN A 75 -8.61 6.85 -2.54
N TYR A 76 -7.62 6.53 -1.70
CA TYR A 76 -6.97 5.23 -1.63
C TYR A 76 -7.54 4.34 -0.52
N LYS A 77 -8.54 4.81 0.24
CA LYS A 77 -9.06 4.14 1.43
C LYS A 77 -9.54 2.70 1.21
N ARG A 78 -10.01 2.36 0.00
CA ARG A 78 -10.43 0.99 -0.33
C ARG A 78 -9.27 0.00 -0.43
N HIS A 79 -8.05 0.50 -0.55
CA HIS A 79 -6.83 -0.28 -0.82
C HIS A 79 -5.80 -0.18 0.31
N LEU A 80 -6.13 0.52 1.39
CA LEU A 80 -5.28 0.77 2.56
C LEU A 80 -5.86 0.07 3.80
#